data_AF-A0A6L7IVU1-F1
#
_entry.id   AF-A0A6L7IVU1-F1
#
_cell.length_a   1.000
_cell.length_b   1.000
_cell.length_c   1.000
_cell.angle_alpha   90.00
_cell.angle_beta   90.00
_cell.angle_gamma   90.00
#
_symmetry.space_group_name_H-M   'P 1'
#
loop_
_entity.id
_entity.type
_entity.pdbx_description
1 polymer ?
#
loop_
_entity_poly.entity_id
_entity_poly.type
_entity_poly.pdbx_seq_one_letter_code
_entity_poly.pdbx_strand_id
1 'polypeptide(L)'
;MRSISILGDSISTFDGCNPPGYRVFYEGDRCAQTGVLTPADTWWSQVVARLDGRLLANSAFSGSLVEGAGFPAGSSQERIDALAAHGVQPDVVIAFMGINDYGWGGAAAQAAGRGNALPATLDLDAIEPHAPGCASPDAVAGFRAAYDLLLSRLRATYPQAETWCCTLCPGRVAGEERPTFAWNLRGAPFRAYNEAIRASAREHGCRVANLEAFGVDYEAVDGTHPNARGMRQLAAMIASCIEGAEPAARTLPADLFDASLRSEELCPGVACVGCEHARSTGSSWFLVCDQGKS
;
A
#
# COMPACT_ATOMS: atom_id res chain seq x y z
N MET A 1 3.00 -22.21 15.94
CA MET A 1 2.22 -21.28 15.10
C MET A 1 3.05 -20.02 14.89
N ARG A 2 3.30 -19.61 13.64
CA ARG A 2 4.15 -18.44 13.33
C ARG A 2 3.41 -17.14 13.70
N SER A 3 4.15 -16.21 14.29
CA SER A 3 3.69 -14.88 14.69
C SER A 3 3.93 -13.92 13.53
N ILE A 4 2.85 -13.39 12.95
CA ILE A 4 2.90 -12.58 11.74
C ILE A 4 2.52 -11.14 12.12
N SER A 5 3.38 -10.18 11.78
CA SER A 5 3.08 -8.75 11.94
C SER A 5 2.93 -8.06 10.60
N ILE A 6 2.10 -7.03 10.56
CA ILE A 6 1.78 -6.27 9.36
C ILE A 6 2.36 -4.86 9.48
N LEU A 7 3.10 -4.43 8.47
CA LEU A 7 3.55 -3.05 8.32
C LEU A 7 2.85 -2.47 7.09
N GLY A 8 1.97 -1.48 7.28
CA GLY A 8 1.05 -1.08 6.21
C GLY A 8 0.64 0.39 6.21
N ASP A 9 -0.13 0.76 5.20
CA ASP A 9 -0.85 2.03 5.15
C ASP A 9 -2.37 1.80 5.35
N SER A 10 -3.21 2.70 4.84
CA SER A 10 -4.67 2.63 4.98
C SER A 10 -5.26 1.31 4.51
N ILE A 11 -4.72 0.69 3.46
CA ILE A 11 -5.18 -0.60 2.90
C ILE A 11 -5.11 -1.73 3.95
N SER A 12 -4.24 -1.57 4.95
CA SER A 12 -3.94 -2.60 5.95
C SER A 12 -4.50 -2.27 7.35
N THR A 13 -5.28 -1.21 7.50
CA THR A 13 -5.86 -0.82 8.80
C THR A 13 -7.20 -1.50 9.05
N PHE A 14 -7.60 -1.64 10.32
CA PHE A 14 -8.97 -1.96 10.71
C PHE A 14 -9.19 -1.57 12.18
N ASP A 15 -10.36 -1.02 12.51
CA ASP A 15 -10.63 -0.51 13.85
C ASP A 15 -10.45 -1.59 14.93
N GLY A 16 -9.84 -1.23 16.04
CA GLY A 16 -9.47 -2.15 17.12
C GLY A 16 -8.31 -3.12 16.81
N CYS A 17 -7.71 -3.10 15.62
CA CYS A 17 -6.60 -3.99 15.26
C CYS A 17 -5.23 -3.30 15.22
N ASN A 18 -5.19 -1.97 15.26
CA ASN A 18 -3.97 -1.16 15.19
C ASN A 18 -3.57 -0.61 16.58
N PRO A 19 -2.31 -0.18 16.79
CA PRO A 19 -1.91 0.47 18.04
C PRO A 19 -2.77 1.70 18.37
N PRO A 20 -3.02 1.98 19.66
CA PRO A 20 -3.80 3.15 20.06
C PRO A 20 -3.24 4.46 19.47
N GLY A 21 -4.14 5.29 18.93
CA GLY A 21 -3.79 6.57 18.30
C GLY A 21 -3.34 6.47 16.85
N TYR A 22 -3.22 5.27 16.28
CA TYR A 22 -2.94 5.12 14.85
C TYR A 22 -4.21 5.43 14.05
N ARG A 23 -4.09 6.19 12.96
CA ARG A 23 -5.24 6.48 12.13
C ARG A 23 -5.67 5.23 11.37
N VAL A 24 -6.97 4.97 11.37
CA VAL A 24 -7.61 3.84 10.69
C VAL A 24 -8.40 4.32 9.48
N PHE A 25 -8.44 3.52 8.41
CA PHE A 25 -9.34 3.75 7.27
C PHE A 25 -10.65 2.98 7.45
N TYR A 26 -10.58 1.68 7.75
CA TYR A 26 -11.74 0.81 7.93
C TYR A 26 -12.32 0.96 9.35
N GLU A 27 -13.11 2.00 9.53
CA GLU A 27 -13.84 2.34 10.77
C GLU A 27 -15.20 2.98 10.45
N GLY A 28 -16.18 2.82 11.34
CA GLY A 28 -17.50 3.47 11.24
C GLY A 28 -18.20 3.23 9.89
N ASP A 29 -18.70 4.31 9.28
CA ASP A 29 -19.45 4.26 8.01
C ASP A 29 -18.63 3.70 6.84
N ARG A 30 -17.29 3.79 6.89
CA ARG A 30 -16.43 3.24 5.82
C ARG A 30 -16.48 1.71 5.78
N CYS A 31 -16.70 1.04 6.91
CA CYS A 31 -16.91 -0.41 6.92
C CYS A 31 -18.13 -0.78 6.07
N ALA A 32 -19.24 -0.06 6.24
CA ALA A 32 -20.45 -0.27 5.44
C ALA A 32 -20.24 0.07 3.95
N GLN A 33 -19.54 1.18 3.65
CA GLN A 33 -19.28 1.60 2.27
C GLN A 33 -18.37 0.63 1.50
N THR A 34 -17.38 0.05 2.18
CA THR A 34 -16.42 -0.89 1.57
C THR A 34 -16.88 -2.35 1.65
N GLY A 35 -17.87 -2.66 2.51
CA GLY A 35 -18.27 -4.02 2.83
C GLY A 35 -17.25 -4.79 3.67
N VAL A 36 -16.17 -4.15 4.14
CA VAL A 36 -15.20 -4.76 5.07
C VAL A 36 -15.72 -4.51 6.48
N LEU A 37 -16.43 -5.48 7.05
CA LEU A 37 -17.25 -5.29 8.25
C LEU A 37 -16.56 -5.77 9.52
N THR A 38 -15.64 -6.71 9.40
CA THR A 38 -14.95 -7.35 10.52
C THR A 38 -13.46 -7.48 10.23
N PRO A 39 -12.62 -7.68 11.26
CA PRO A 39 -11.19 -7.94 11.06
C PRO A 39 -10.92 -9.13 10.12
N ALA A 40 -11.78 -10.15 10.14
CA ALA A 40 -11.68 -11.33 9.30
C ALA A 40 -11.83 -11.03 7.80
N ASP A 41 -12.48 -9.92 7.44
CA ASP A 41 -12.66 -9.50 6.05
C ASP A 41 -11.38 -8.86 5.47
N THR A 42 -10.43 -8.48 6.32
CA THR A 42 -9.19 -7.82 5.87
C THR A 42 -8.25 -8.78 5.15
N TRP A 43 -7.46 -8.26 4.20
CA TRP A 43 -6.50 -9.09 3.47
C TRP A 43 -5.51 -9.77 4.41
N TRP A 44 -5.04 -9.07 5.44
CA TRP A 44 -4.02 -9.57 6.34
C TRP A 44 -4.56 -10.67 7.25
N SER A 45 -5.80 -10.56 7.73
CA SER A 45 -6.39 -11.61 8.56
C SER A 45 -6.57 -12.89 7.76
N GLN A 46 -6.95 -12.77 6.49
CA GLN A 46 -7.10 -13.91 5.58
C GLN A 46 -5.75 -14.55 5.24
N VAL A 47 -4.71 -13.75 4.98
CA VAL A 47 -3.34 -14.27 4.76
C VAL A 47 -2.83 -14.99 6.01
N VAL A 48 -2.99 -14.38 7.19
CA VAL A 48 -2.58 -14.99 8.47
C VAL A 48 -3.27 -16.33 8.69
N ALA A 49 -4.59 -16.39 8.46
CA ALA A 49 -5.35 -17.63 8.59
C ALA A 49 -4.90 -18.70 7.59
N ARG A 50 -4.66 -18.30 6.33
CA ARG A 50 -4.19 -19.21 5.26
C ARG A 50 -2.81 -19.79 5.52
N LEU A 51 -1.95 -19.07 6.24
CA LEU A 51 -0.60 -19.51 6.62
C LEU A 51 -0.56 -20.28 7.95
N ASP A 52 -1.71 -20.68 8.50
CA ASP A 52 -1.85 -21.29 9.84
C ASP A 52 -1.08 -20.50 10.91
N GLY A 53 -1.11 -19.17 10.79
CA GLY A 53 -0.39 -18.22 11.62
C GLY A 53 -1.30 -17.56 12.67
N ARG A 54 -0.68 -16.71 13.49
CA ARG A 54 -1.39 -15.75 14.35
C ARG A 54 -0.94 -14.35 14.03
N LEU A 55 -1.87 -13.40 14.04
CA LEU A 55 -1.52 -11.99 14.02
C LEU A 55 -0.83 -11.66 15.34
N LEU A 56 0.36 -11.06 15.27
CA LEU A 56 1.08 -10.54 16.44
C LEU A 56 0.79 -9.05 16.65
N ALA A 57 1.02 -8.24 15.61
CA ALA A 57 0.74 -6.81 15.63
C ALA A 57 0.43 -6.29 14.22
N ASN A 58 -0.34 -5.21 14.14
CA ASN A 58 -0.63 -4.52 12.88
C ASN A 58 -0.22 -3.05 12.98
N SER A 59 1.03 -2.76 12.63
CA SER A 59 1.58 -1.41 12.53
C SER A 59 1.20 -0.78 11.18
N ALA A 60 -0.08 -0.75 10.84
CA ALA A 60 -0.60 0.00 9.69
C ALA A 60 -1.14 1.37 10.11
N PHE A 61 -0.91 2.40 9.30
CA PHE A 61 -1.35 3.77 9.59
C PHE A 61 -1.95 4.42 8.34
N SER A 62 -3.20 4.88 8.43
CA SER A 62 -3.93 5.45 7.30
C SER A 62 -3.32 6.78 6.80
N GLY A 63 -2.98 6.79 5.51
CA GLY A 63 -2.31 7.90 4.80
C GLY A 63 -0.79 7.91 4.91
N SER A 64 -0.20 6.98 5.65
CA SER A 64 1.25 6.89 5.84
C SER A 64 2.00 6.69 4.53
N LEU A 65 3.02 7.51 4.30
CA LEU A 65 4.09 7.22 3.35
C LEU A 65 5.11 6.26 3.97
N VAL A 66 5.99 5.70 3.15
CA VAL A 66 7.26 5.11 3.61
C VAL A 66 8.24 6.24 3.95
N GLU A 67 8.30 7.27 3.10
CA GLU A 67 9.04 8.50 3.32
C GLU A 67 8.48 9.35 4.47
N GLY A 68 9.38 10.08 5.13
CA GLY A 68 9.02 11.13 6.09
C GLY A 68 10.08 11.32 7.19
N ALA A 69 10.01 12.45 7.89
CA ALA A 69 10.99 12.86 8.90
C ALA A 69 10.82 12.14 10.26
N GLY A 70 9.86 11.23 10.40
CA GLY A 70 9.52 10.55 11.64
C GLY A 70 8.13 9.95 11.58
N PHE A 71 7.61 9.50 12.73
CA PHE A 71 6.24 9.01 12.83
C PHE A 71 5.23 10.02 12.22
N PRO A 72 4.29 9.59 11.35
CA PRO A 72 3.89 8.21 11.12
C PRO A 72 4.56 7.49 9.95
N ALA A 73 5.63 8.02 9.35
CA ALA A 73 6.31 7.40 8.20
C ALA A 73 6.65 5.92 8.45
N GLY A 74 6.39 5.04 7.48
CA GLY A 74 6.62 3.60 7.60
C GLY A 74 8.06 3.23 7.89
N SER A 75 9.01 4.08 7.45
CA SER A 75 10.43 3.92 7.76
C SER A 75 10.80 4.26 9.20
N SER A 76 9.95 4.95 9.98
CA SER A 76 10.23 5.38 11.37
C SER A 76 10.46 4.20 12.33
N GLN A 77 11.31 4.39 13.35
CA GLN A 77 11.61 3.31 14.31
C GLN A 77 10.37 2.96 15.13
N GLU A 78 9.53 3.93 15.44
CA GLU A 78 8.26 3.77 16.15
C GLU A 78 7.32 2.81 15.41
N ARG A 79 7.28 2.91 14.07
CA ARG A 79 6.50 1.97 13.23
C ARG A 79 7.09 0.56 13.23
N ILE A 80 8.42 0.44 13.31
CA ILE A 80 9.10 -0.85 13.42
C ILE A 80 8.87 -1.47 14.79
N ASP A 81 9.07 -0.75 15.88
CA ASP A 81 8.91 -1.24 17.26
C ASP A 81 7.49 -1.73 17.53
N ALA A 82 6.48 -1.10 16.91
CA ALA A 82 5.08 -1.50 16.99
C ALA A 82 4.75 -2.84 16.28
N LEU A 83 5.73 -3.52 15.68
CA LEU A 83 5.56 -4.87 15.12
C LEU A 83 5.76 -5.98 16.15
N ALA A 84 6.28 -5.67 17.34
CA ALA A 84 6.32 -6.56 18.49
C ALA A 84 5.14 -6.31 19.43
N ALA A 85 4.71 -7.35 20.14
CA ALA A 85 3.64 -7.22 21.14
C ALA A 85 3.90 -8.13 22.34
N HIS A 86 3.64 -7.62 23.54
CA HIS A 86 3.76 -8.36 24.80
C HIS A 86 5.10 -9.08 25.00
N GLY A 87 6.21 -8.43 24.61
CA GLY A 87 7.56 -9.01 24.70
C GLY A 87 7.88 -10.07 23.64
N VAL A 88 6.97 -10.29 22.67
CA VAL A 88 7.15 -11.24 21.57
C VAL A 88 7.48 -10.49 20.28
N GLN A 89 8.48 -10.98 19.55
CA GLN A 89 8.87 -10.49 18.23
C GLN A 89 8.18 -11.29 17.11
N PRO A 90 8.00 -10.71 15.91
CA PRO A 90 7.43 -11.42 14.77
C PRO A 90 8.38 -12.50 14.22
N ASP A 91 7.81 -13.63 13.82
CA ASP A 91 8.48 -14.62 12.98
C ASP A 91 8.44 -14.20 11.50
N VAL A 92 7.39 -13.48 11.11
CA VAL A 92 7.17 -12.96 9.75
C VAL A 92 6.67 -11.52 9.83
N VAL A 93 7.23 -10.64 8.98
CA VAL A 93 6.70 -9.30 8.74
C VAL A 93 6.23 -9.22 7.29
N ILE A 94 4.98 -8.82 7.07
CA ILE A 94 4.45 -8.52 5.74
C ILE A 94 4.32 -7.01 5.61
N ALA A 95 5.13 -6.41 4.73
CA ALA A 95 5.15 -4.99 4.44
C ALA A 95 4.38 -4.70 3.15
N PHE A 96 3.25 -3.99 3.26
CA PHE A 96 2.47 -3.54 2.12
C PHE A 96 2.22 -2.03 2.21
N MET A 97 3.14 -1.27 1.63
CA MET A 97 3.22 0.19 1.71
C MET A 97 3.86 0.78 0.45
N GLY A 98 3.59 2.05 0.20
CA GLY A 98 4.21 2.84 -0.88
C GLY A 98 3.19 3.53 -1.80
N ILE A 99 1.91 3.19 -1.68
CA ILE A 99 0.86 3.79 -2.53
C ILE A 99 0.67 5.27 -2.23
N ASN A 100 0.92 5.70 -0.97
CA ASN A 100 0.89 7.10 -0.59
C ASN A 100 2.09 7.88 -1.13
N ASP A 101 3.28 7.26 -1.19
CA ASP A 101 4.47 7.87 -1.78
C ASP A 101 4.24 8.11 -3.28
N TYR A 102 3.68 7.11 -3.97
CA TYR A 102 3.21 7.22 -5.35
C TYR A 102 2.15 8.31 -5.53
N GLY A 103 1.10 8.29 -4.71
CA GLY A 103 -0.06 9.18 -4.85
C GLY A 103 0.20 10.64 -4.46
N TRP A 104 1.13 10.91 -3.53
CA TRP A 104 1.55 12.28 -3.20
C TRP A 104 2.77 12.73 -4.01
N GLY A 105 3.62 11.82 -4.48
CA GLY A 105 4.90 12.16 -5.09
C GLY A 105 5.98 12.53 -4.06
N GLY A 106 5.88 11.98 -2.84
CA GLY A 106 6.82 12.18 -1.73
C GLY A 106 6.30 13.02 -0.56
N ALA A 107 7.05 13.02 0.54
CA ALA A 107 6.62 13.61 1.82
C ALA A 107 6.43 15.14 1.77
N ALA A 108 7.24 15.86 0.99
CA ALA A 108 7.11 17.31 0.83
C ALA A 108 5.77 17.69 0.18
N ALA A 109 5.37 16.96 -0.87
CA ALA A 109 4.10 17.18 -1.55
C ALA A 109 2.90 16.82 -0.65
N GLN A 110 3.02 15.78 0.18
CA GLN A 110 2.01 15.48 1.20
C GLN A 110 1.84 16.64 2.20
N ALA A 111 2.95 17.21 2.68
CA ALA A 111 2.92 18.32 3.63
C ALA A 111 2.28 19.59 3.06
N ALA A 112 2.67 19.97 1.85
CA ALA A 112 2.11 21.14 1.17
C ALA A 112 0.63 20.93 0.79
N GLY A 113 0.25 19.71 0.43
CA GLY A 113 -1.14 19.35 0.13
C GLY A 113 -2.03 19.12 1.35
N ARG A 114 -1.49 19.32 2.56
CA ARG A 114 -2.17 19.10 3.85
C ARG A 114 -2.75 17.68 3.98
N GLY A 115 -1.94 16.70 3.59
CA GLY A 115 -2.26 15.29 3.77
C GLY A 115 -2.56 14.97 5.23
N ASN A 116 -3.27 13.88 5.46
CA ASN A 116 -3.71 13.56 6.81
C ASN A 116 -2.56 12.97 7.67
N ALA A 117 -1.56 12.28 7.11
CA ALA A 117 -0.54 11.54 7.85
C ALA A 117 0.80 12.29 7.98
N LEU A 118 0.74 13.53 8.45
CA LEU A 118 1.94 14.37 8.61
C LEU A 118 2.59 14.14 9.97
N PRO A 119 3.95 14.16 10.05
CA PRO A 119 4.63 14.12 11.33
C PRO A 119 4.24 15.30 12.23
N ALA A 120 3.96 15.03 13.50
CA ALA A 120 3.59 16.07 14.47
C ALA A 120 4.72 17.09 14.71
N THR A 121 5.96 16.72 14.42
CA THR A 121 7.15 17.57 14.54
C THR A 121 7.34 18.52 13.36
N LEU A 122 6.52 18.41 12.31
CA LEU A 122 6.65 19.25 11.12
C LEU A 122 6.04 20.63 11.37
N ASP A 123 6.81 21.68 11.13
CA ASP A 123 6.32 23.06 11.13
C ASP A 123 5.52 23.31 9.84
N LEU A 124 4.19 23.15 9.92
CA LEU A 124 3.30 23.33 8.78
C LEU A 124 3.11 24.80 8.40
N ASP A 125 3.33 25.73 9.34
CA ASP A 125 3.20 27.17 9.09
C ASP A 125 4.36 27.67 8.22
N ALA A 126 5.52 27.01 8.29
CA ALA A 126 6.66 27.24 7.40
C ALA A 126 6.49 26.65 5.99
N ILE A 127 5.42 25.89 5.72
CA ILE A 127 5.18 25.22 4.44
C ILE A 127 3.98 25.87 3.75
N GLU A 128 4.22 26.51 2.60
CA GLU A 128 3.16 27.09 1.79
C GLU A 128 2.18 26.00 1.31
N PRO A 129 0.87 26.13 1.58
CA PRO A 129 -0.10 25.13 1.17
C PRO A 129 -0.40 25.25 -0.31
N HIS A 130 -0.28 24.14 -1.04
CA HIS A 130 -0.67 24.07 -2.44
C HIS A 130 -1.16 22.67 -2.81
N ALA A 131 -2.00 22.58 -3.86
CA ALA A 131 -2.37 21.29 -4.41
C ALA A 131 -1.12 20.59 -4.97
N PRO A 132 -0.96 19.28 -4.73
CA PRO A 132 0.14 18.51 -5.30
C PRO A 132 0.17 18.57 -6.84
N GLY A 133 1.34 18.77 -7.42
CA GLY A 133 1.57 18.80 -8.86
C GLY A 133 2.30 17.56 -9.39
N CYS A 134 3.11 17.74 -10.43
CA CYS A 134 4.06 16.72 -10.88
C CYS A 134 5.06 16.40 -9.76
N ALA A 135 5.45 15.13 -9.67
CA ALA A 135 6.44 14.69 -8.71
C ALA A 135 7.82 15.25 -9.06
N SER A 136 8.67 15.43 -8.05
CA SER A 136 10.10 15.70 -8.27
C SER A 136 10.71 14.60 -9.16
N PRO A 137 11.67 14.90 -10.05
CA PRO A 137 12.45 13.89 -10.75
C PRO A 137 13.09 12.86 -9.80
N ASP A 138 13.36 13.27 -8.55
CA ASP A 138 13.98 12.44 -7.52
C ASP A 138 12.95 11.65 -6.68
N ALA A 139 11.65 11.74 -6.95
CA ALA A 139 10.62 11.14 -6.10
C ALA A 139 10.81 9.62 -5.91
N VAL A 140 11.09 8.88 -6.98
CA VAL A 140 11.34 7.43 -6.89
C VAL A 140 12.64 7.13 -6.13
N ALA A 141 13.66 7.98 -6.26
CA ALA A 141 14.91 7.83 -5.53
C ALA A 141 14.74 8.12 -4.03
N GLY A 142 13.97 9.14 -3.68
CA GLY A 142 13.57 9.44 -2.31
C GLY A 142 12.78 8.29 -1.67
N PHE A 143 11.79 7.77 -2.40
CA PHE A 143 11.03 6.59 -1.99
C PHE A 143 11.92 5.38 -1.73
N ARG A 144 12.82 5.07 -2.68
CA ARG A 144 13.78 3.95 -2.52
C ARG A 144 14.64 4.13 -1.27
N ALA A 145 15.21 5.31 -1.07
CA ALA A 145 16.05 5.58 0.10
C ALA A 145 15.29 5.40 1.42
N ALA A 146 14.02 5.80 1.47
CA ALA A 146 13.17 5.57 2.63
C ALA A 146 12.80 4.09 2.80
N TYR A 147 12.59 3.35 1.71
CA TYR A 147 12.34 1.90 1.75
C TYR A 147 13.59 1.13 2.22
N ASP A 148 14.79 1.52 1.78
CA ASP A 148 16.07 0.97 2.27
C ASP A 148 16.23 1.24 3.77
N LEU A 149 15.89 2.46 4.23
CA LEU A 149 15.90 2.79 5.65
C LEU A 149 14.92 1.92 6.44
N LEU A 150 13.69 1.74 5.94
CA LEU A 150 12.68 0.87 6.53
C LEU A 150 13.21 -0.57 6.69
N LEU A 151 13.77 -1.15 5.62
CA LEU A 151 14.29 -2.52 5.65
C LEU A 151 15.54 -2.64 6.53
N SER A 152 16.42 -1.64 6.55
CA SER A 152 17.59 -1.62 7.44
C SER A 152 17.17 -1.69 8.91
N ARG A 153 16.14 -0.91 9.30
CA ARG A 153 15.60 -0.89 10.65
C ARG A 153 14.88 -2.19 11.01
N LEU A 154 14.10 -2.76 10.08
CA LEU A 154 13.50 -4.09 10.26
C LEU A 154 14.56 -5.16 10.52
N ARG A 155 15.62 -5.21 9.70
CA ARG A 155 16.69 -6.21 9.83
C ARG A 155 17.52 -6.01 11.10
N ALA A 156 17.71 -4.78 11.54
CA ALA A 156 18.39 -4.47 12.80
C ALA A 156 17.54 -4.86 14.02
N THR A 157 16.23 -4.58 13.98
CA THR A 157 15.32 -4.80 15.12
C THR A 157 14.88 -6.26 15.22
N TYR A 158 14.60 -6.90 14.08
CA TYR A 158 14.09 -8.28 13.98
C TYR A 158 14.93 -9.12 13.01
N PRO A 159 16.22 -9.38 13.32
CA PRO A 159 17.13 -10.07 12.39
C PRO A 159 16.70 -11.49 12.01
N GLN A 160 15.88 -12.14 12.85
CA GLN A 160 15.34 -13.48 12.63
C GLN A 160 14.00 -13.50 11.89
N ALA A 161 13.32 -12.36 11.76
CA ALA A 161 12.03 -12.31 11.10
C ALA A 161 12.19 -12.45 9.58
N GLU A 162 11.34 -13.28 8.98
CA GLU A 162 11.18 -13.35 7.55
C GLU A 162 10.38 -12.13 7.08
N THR A 163 10.99 -11.26 6.27
CA THR A 163 10.31 -10.04 5.78
C THR A 163 9.86 -10.22 4.34
N TRP A 164 8.57 -10.02 4.09
CA TRP A 164 7.94 -10.01 2.76
C TRP A 164 7.54 -8.60 2.36
N CYS A 165 8.12 -8.11 1.28
CA CYS A 165 7.81 -6.81 0.68
C CYS A 165 6.79 -7.02 -0.44
N CYS A 166 5.56 -6.56 -0.26
CA CYS A 166 4.52 -6.59 -1.28
C CYS A 166 4.77 -5.45 -2.28
N THR A 167 4.83 -5.77 -3.58
CA THR A 167 4.75 -4.73 -4.61
C THR A 167 3.35 -4.10 -4.62
N LEU A 168 3.27 -2.85 -5.05
CA LEU A 168 2.00 -2.16 -5.28
C LEU A 168 1.23 -2.87 -6.39
N CYS A 169 -0.10 -2.88 -6.25
CA CYS A 169 -1.03 -3.45 -7.21
C CYS A 169 -2.03 -2.36 -7.64
N PRO A 170 -2.42 -2.27 -8.92
CA PRO A 170 -3.46 -1.33 -9.34
C PRO A 170 -4.81 -1.65 -8.69
N GLY A 171 -5.47 -0.63 -8.14
CA GLY A 171 -6.86 -0.73 -7.69
C GLY A 171 -7.82 -0.33 -8.81
N ARG A 172 -8.94 -1.04 -8.92
CA ARG A 172 -10.01 -0.78 -9.87
C ARG A 172 -11.30 -0.42 -9.15
N VAL A 173 -11.94 0.68 -9.53
CA VAL A 173 -13.25 1.05 -9.00
C VAL A 173 -14.25 -0.10 -9.22
N ALA A 174 -14.90 -0.55 -8.15
CA ALA A 174 -15.82 -1.68 -8.19
C ALA A 174 -16.96 -1.46 -9.20
N GLY A 175 -17.28 -2.52 -9.95
CA GLY A 175 -18.30 -2.49 -11.01
C GLY A 175 -17.81 -2.05 -12.39
N GLU A 176 -16.57 -1.58 -12.52
CA GLU A 176 -16.01 -1.14 -13.80
C GLU A 176 -15.38 -2.31 -14.57
N GLU A 177 -15.80 -2.52 -15.82
CA GLU A 177 -15.23 -3.58 -16.68
C GLU A 177 -13.85 -3.21 -17.25
N ARG A 178 -13.54 -1.91 -17.30
CA ARG A 178 -12.26 -1.38 -17.83
C ARG A 178 -11.31 -0.95 -16.72
N PRO A 179 -9.98 -1.00 -16.95
CA PRO A 179 -8.97 -0.51 -16.01
C PRO A 179 -9.25 0.95 -15.64
N THR A 180 -9.21 1.24 -14.34
CA THR A 180 -9.47 2.59 -13.82
C THR A 180 -8.30 3.14 -13.03
N PHE A 181 -7.15 2.47 -12.99
CA PHE A 181 -6.00 2.96 -12.25
C PHE A 181 -5.27 4.06 -13.02
N ALA A 182 -4.97 5.17 -12.34
CA ALA A 182 -4.07 6.20 -12.90
C ALA A 182 -2.62 5.73 -12.76
N TRP A 183 -2.00 5.22 -13.83
CA TRP A 183 -0.66 4.58 -13.83
C TRP A 183 0.55 5.51 -13.72
N ASN A 184 0.35 6.80 -14.02
CA ASN A 184 1.43 7.79 -14.00
C ASN A 184 0.94 9.11 -13.40
N LEU A 185 0.30 9.01 -12.21
CA LEU A 185 -0.49 10.08 -11.59
C LEU A 185 0.22 11.42 -11.60
N ARG A 186 1.51 11.43 -11.23
CA ARG A 186 2.34 12.62 -11.07
C ARG A 186 3.54 12.68 -12.02
N GLY A 187 3.53 11.87 -13.08
CA GLY A 187 4.66 11.76 -14.01
C GLY A 187 5.81 10.87 -13.53
N ALA A 188 5.75 10.35 -12.31
CA ALA A 188 6.61 9.27 -11.83
C ALA A 188 5.94 7.91 -12.09
N PRO A 189 6.52 7.02 -12.92
CA PRO A 189 5.87 5.77 -13.31
C PRO A 189 5.61 4.85 -12.13
N PHE A 190 4.39 4.30 -12.01
CA PHE A 190 4.04 3.32 -10.97
C PHE A 190 5.01 2.12 -10.91
N ARG A 191 5.40 1.61 -12.08
CA ARG A 191 6.37 0.51 -12.21
C ARG A 191 7.73 0.81 -11.59
N ALA A 192 8.13 2.09 -11.52
CA ALA A 192 9.40 2.51 -10.93
C ALA A 192 9.40 2.38 -9.39
N TYR A 193 8.25 2.62 -8.74
CA TYR A 193 8.08 2.36 -7.30
C TYR A 193 8.14 0.84 -7.03
N ASN A 194 7.52 0.03 -7.87
CA ASN A 194 7.61 -1.44 -7.75
C ASN A 194 9.03 -1.96 -7.96
N GLU A 195 9.79 -1.39 -8.90
CA GLU A 195 11.21 -1.74 -9.06
C GLU A 195 12.03 -1.32 -7.82
N ALA A 196 11.77 -0.15 -7.23
CA ALA A 196 12.42 0.26 -6.00
C ALA A 196 12.16 -0.73 -4.86
N ILE A 197 10.90 -1.16 -4.65
CA ILE A 197 10.55 -2.18 -3.65
C ILE A 197 11.32 -3.48 -3.89
N ARG A 198 11.36 -3.97 -5.14
CA ARG A 198 12.08 -5.21 -5.51
C ARG A 198 13.58 -5.08 -5.28
N ALA A 199 14.18 -3.97 -5.68
CA ALA A 199 15.61 -3.71 -5.52
C ALA A 199 15.99 -3.65 -4.04
N SER A 200 15.28 -2.84 -3.24
CA SER A 200 15.48 -2.73 -1.79
C SER A 200 15.32 -4.07 -1.08
N ALA A 201 14.26 -4.82 -1.40
CA ALA A 201 14.05 -6.14 -0.82
C ALA A 201 15.23 -7.08 -1.09
N ARG A 202 15.71 -7.14 -2.34
CA ARG A 202 16.87 -7.96 -2.72
C ARG A 202 18.14 -7.53 -2.00
N GLU A 203 18.42 -6.23 -1.96
CA GLU A 203 19.64 -5.66 -1.34
C GLU A 203 19.70 -5.89 0.18
N HIS A 204 18.54 -5.94 0.84
CA HIS A 204 18.42 -6.21 2.26
C HIS A 204 18.16 -7.69 2.61
N GLY A 205 18.21 -8.60 1.62
CA GLY A 205 17.98 -10.03 1.82
C GLY A 205 16.55 -10.39 2.24
N CYS A 206 15.57 -9.54 1.92
CA CYS A 206 14.15 -9.76 2.15
C CYS A 206 13.49 -10.46 0.95
N ARG A 207 12.29 -11.00 1.16
CA ARG A 207 11.48 -11.65 0.13
C ARG A 207 10.53 -10.66 -0.52
N VAL A 208 10.10 -10.95 -1.75
CA VAL A 208 9.14 -10.12 -2.49
C VAL A 208 7.87 -10.90 -2.74
N ALA A 209 6.73 -10.35 -2.32
CA ALA A 209 5.43 -10.77 -2.85
C ALA A 209 5.12 -9.88 -4.05
N ASN A 210 5.28 -10.40 -5.27
CA ASN A 210 5.20 -9.60 -6.49
C ASN A 210 3.77 -9.57 -7.05
N LEU A 211 2.92 -8.74 -6.44
CA LEU A 211 1.51 -8.60 -6.79
C LEU A 211 1.33 -8.07 -8.22
N GLU A 212 2.14 -7.10 -8.64
CA GLU A 212 2.12 -6.55 -10.00
C GLU A 212 2.29 -7.62 -11.09
N ALA A 213 3.09 -8.65 -10.82
CA ALA A 213 3.36 -9.71 -11.80
C ALA A 213 2.15 -10.62 -12.09
N PHE A 214 1.12 -10.62 -11.24
CA PHE A 214 -0.14 -11.31 -11.58
C PHE A 214 -0.86 -10.65 -12.76
N GLY A 215 -0.61 -9.37 -13.04
CA GLY A 215 -1.22 -8.64 -14.16
C GLY A 215 -2.73 -8.46 -14.03
N VAL A 216 -3.22 -8.34 -12.79
CA VAL A 216 -4.63 -8.11 -12.46
C VAL A 216 -4.76 -7.00 -11.43
N ASP A 217 -5.87 -6.28 -11.53
CA ASP A 217 -6.29 -5.29 -10.56
C ASP A 217 -7.06 -5.97 -9.41
N TYR A 218 -7.11 -5.32 -8.25
CA TYR A 218 -8.09 -5.65 -7.20
C TYR A 218 -9.23 -4.62 -7.19
N GLU A 219 -10.40 -5.01 -6.71
CA GLU A 219 -11.54 -4.10 -6.56
C GLU A 219 -11.36 -3.14 -5.38
N ALA A 220 -11.56 -1.85 -5.66
CA ALA A 220 -11.42 -0.75 -4.73
C ALA A 220 -12.60 0.23 -4.83
N VAL A 221 -12.80 1.06 -3.81
CA VAL A 221 -13.83 2.10 -3.84
C VAL A 221 -13.36 3.39 -4.54
N ASP A 222 -12.07 3.70 -4.47
CA ASP A 222 -11.46 4.95 -4.96
C ASP A 222 -10.16 4.72 -5.75
N GLY A 223 -9.98 3.51 -6.27
CA GLY A 223 -8.75 3.08 -6.94
C GLY A 223 -7.59 2.76 -5.99
N THR A 224 -7.81 2.82 -4.66
CA THR A 224 -6.79 2.48 -3.65
C THR A 224 -7.33 1.57 -2.55
N HIS A 225 -8.48 1.89 -1.96
CA HIS A 225 -8.97 1.18 -0.78
C HIS A 225 -9.81 -0.02 -1.20
N PRO A 226 -9.38 -1.27 -0.95
CA PRO A 226 -10.12 -2.44 -1.35
C PRO A 226 -11.49 -2.51 -0.68
N ASN A 227 -12.49 -2.98 -1.44
CA ASN A 227 -13.75 -3.45 -0.90
C ASN A 227 -13.59 -4.90 -0.35
N ALA A 228 -14.67 -5.52 0.12
CA ALA A 228 -14.62 -6.92 0.60
C ALA A 228 -14.09 -7.94 -0.43
N ARG A 229 -14.38 -7.76 -1.73
CA ARG A 229 -13.83 -8.61 -2.81
C ARG A 229 -12.36 -8.28 -3.04
N GLY A 230 -11.98 -7.00 -3.05
CA GLY A 230 -10.61 -6.51 -3.12
C GLY A 230 -9.71 -7.07 -2.03
N MET A 231 -10.20 -7.14 -0.79
CA MET A 231 -9.46 -7.73 0.33
C MET A 231 -9.16 -9.22 0.09
N ARG A 232 -10.14 -9.98 -0.41
CA ARG A 232 -9.96 -11.40 -0.77
C ARG A 232 -8.98 -11.57 -1.93
N GLN A 233 -9.03 -10.67 -2.92
CA GLN A 233 -8.11 -10.68 -4.06
C GLN A 233 -6.66 -10.41 -3.61
N LEU A 234 -6.44 -9.36 -2.82
CA LEU A 234 -5.12 -9.06 -2.25
C LEU A 234 -4.61 -10.23 -1.39
N ALA A 235 -5.47 -10.80 -0.54
CA ALA A 235 -5.09 -11.96 0.28
C ALA A 235 -4.66 -13.16 -0.57
N ALA A 236 -5.41 -13.47 -1.64
CA ALA A 236 -5.10 -14.57 -2.54
C ALA A 236 -3.74 -14.37 -3.23
N MET A 237 -3.46 -13.15 -3.75
CA MET A 237 -2.17 -12.85 -4.38
C MET A 237 -1.00 -12.94 -3.39
N ILE A 238 -1.12 -12.29 -2.22
CA ILE A 238 -0.07 -12.25 -1.21
C ILE A 238 0.23 -13.66 -0.68
N ALA A 239 -0.79 -14.42 -0.28
CA ALA A 239 -0.60 -15.78 0.24
C ALA A 239 0.02 -16.70 -0.82
N SER A 240 -0.42 -16.61 -2.08
CA SER A 240 0.15 -17.42 -3.16
C SER A 240 1.63 -17.15 -3.37
N CYS A 241 2.07 -15.88 -3.29
CA CYS A 241 3.50 -15.56 -3.31
C CYS A 241 4.25 -16.16 -2.12
N ILE A 242 3.68 -16.08 -0.90
CA ILE A 242 4.31 -16.60 0.32
C ILE A 242 4.45 -18.13 0.27
N GLU A 243 3.46 -18.81 -0.29
CA GLU A 243 3.43 -20.26 -0.53
C GLU A 243 4.37 -20.71 -1.68
N GLY A 244 4.98 -19.77 -2.41
CA GLY A 244 5.94 -20.05 -3.46
C GLY A 244 5.32 -20.33 -4.84
N ALA A 245 4.06 -19.95 -5.06
CA ALA A 245 3.45 -20.03 -6.38
C ALA A 245 4.06 -19.01 -7.35
N GLU A 246 4.16 -19.40 -8.63
CA GLU A 246 4.53 -18.47 -9.71
C GLU A 246 3.46 -17.37 -9.83
N PRO A 247 3.83 -16.07 -9.79
CA PRO A 247 2.86 -15.00 -9.97
C PRO A 247 2.33 -14.98 -11.40
N ALA A 248 1.12 -15.49 -11.60
CA ALA A 248 0.41 -15.40 -12.86
C ALA A 248 -1.09 -15.48 -12.63
N ALA A 249 -1.88 -14.66 -13.32
CA ALA A 249 -3.33 -14.64 -13.11
C ALA A 249 -4.03 -16.01 -13.21
N ARG A 250 -3.49 -16.92 -14.04
CA ARG A 250 -4.02 -18.29 -14.20
C ARG A 250 -3.95 -19.15 -12.93
N THR A 251 -3.10 -18.76 -11.96
CA THR A 251 -2.93 -19.48 -10.68
C THR A 251 -3.87 -18.96 -9.60
N LEU A 252 -4.60 -17.87 -9.86
CA LEU A 252 -5.52 -17.26 -8.91
C LEU A 252 -6.93 -17.86 -9.03
N PRO A 253 -7.74 -17.83 -7.96
CA PRO A 253 -9.12 -18.33 -7.99
C PRO A 253 -9.97 -17.56 -9.01
N ALA A 254 -10.54 -18.27 -9.99
CA ALA A 254 -11.28 -17.66 -11.10
C ALA A 254 -12.57 -16.95 -10.67
N ASP A 255 -13.15 -17.33 -9.53
CA ASP A 255 -14.31 -16.65 -8.92
C ASP A 255 -13.96 -15.28 -8.32
N LEU A 256 -12.70 -15.09 -7.91
CA LEU A 256 -12.20 -13.80 -7.45
C LEU A 256 -11.64 -12.97 -8.60
N PHE A 257 -11.05 -13.60 -9.61
CA PHE A 257 -10.33 -12.94 -10.71
C PHE A 257 -10.91 -13.31 -12.07
N ASP A 258 -11.94 -12.58 -12.48
CA ASP A 258 -12.46 -12.70 -13.84
C ASP A 258 -11.55 -12.00 -14.88
N ALA A 259 -11.80 -12.27 -16.16
CA ALA A 259 -10.95 -11.77 -17.25
C ALA A 259 -10.97 -10.24 -17.41
N SER A 260 -12.02 -9.55 -16.91
CA SER A 260 -12.12 -8.09 -17.02
C SER A 260 -11.13 -7.35 -16.13
N LEU A 261 -10.66 -8.02 -15.06
CA LEU A 261 -9.73 -7.47 -14.08
C LEU A 261 -8.28 -7.45 -14.56
N ARG A 262 -7.99 -7.77 -15.83
CA ARG A 262 -6.64 -7.61 -16.38
C ARG A 262 -6.18 -6.16 -16.26
N SER A 263 -4.99 -5.98 -15.71
CA SER A 263 -4.36 -4.67 -15.60
C SER A 263 -3.91 -4.17 -16.97
N GLU A 264 -4.14 -2.90 -17.25
CA GLU A 264 -3.65 -2.23 -18.47
C GLU A 264 -3.23 -0.80 -18.16
N GLU A 265 -2.10 -0.39 -18.75
CA GLU A 265 -1.61 0.98 -18.70
C GLU A 265 -2.11 1.73 -19.94
N LEU A 266 -3.20 2.49 -19.78
CA LEU A 266 -3.90 3.14 -20.89
C LEU A 266 -3.09 4.23 -21.61
N CYS A 267 -2.22 4.94 -20.89
CA CYS A 267 -1.48 6.12 -21.37
C CYS A 267 0.00 6.05 -20.96
N PRO A 268 0.79 5.12 -21.51
CA PRO A 268 2.15 4.87 -21.06
C PRO A 268 3.03 6.12 -21.22
N GLY A 269 3.72 6.50 -20.15
CA GLY A 269 4.64 7.63 -20.13
C GLY A 269 4.00 9.02 -20.07
N VAL A 270 2.67 9.14 -20.07
CA VAL A 270 1.97 10.44 -19.99
C VAL A 270 1.55 10.72 -18.56
N ALA A 271 1.90 11.89 -18.01
CA ALA A 271 1.52 12.26 -16.66
C ALA A 271 0.00 12.52 -16.56
N CYS A 272 -0.63 12.11 -15.45
CA CYS A 272 -2.07 12.37 -15.25
C CYS A 272 -2.37 13.79 -14.76
N VAL A 273 -1.38 14.53 -14.26
CA VAL A 273 -1.56 15.94 -13.85
C VAL A 273 -2.03 16.78 -15.04
N GLY A 274 -3.19 17.43 -14.89
CA GLY A 274 -3.82 18.21 -15.96
C GLY A 274 -4.60 17.39 -17.00
N CYS A 275 -4.67 16.06 -16.85
CA CYS A 275 -5.50 15.20 -17.71
C CYS A 275 -6.99 15.33 -17.33
N GLU A 276 -7.87 15.51 -18.32
CA GLU A 276 -9.33 15.62 -18.11
C GLU A 276 -9.98 14.33 -17.60
N HIS A 277 -9.32 13.18 -17.81
CA HIS A 277 -9.80 11.87 -17.36
C HIS A 277 -9.32 11.51 -15.96
N ALA A 278 -8.35 12.24 -15.39
CA ALA A 278 -7.91 11.97 -14.02
C ALA A 278 -8.94 12.53 -13.03
N ARG A 279 -9.59 11.65 -12.26
CA ARG A 279 -10.66 12.06 -11.33
C ARG A 279 -10.22 13.12 -10.32
N SER A 280 -9.00 12.97 -9.82
CA SER A 280 -8.33 13.96 -8.99
C SER A 280 -6.82 13.78 -9.13
N THR A 281 -6.11 14.90 -9.20
CA THR A 281 -4.65 14.96 -9.03
C THR A 281 -4.24 15.92 -7.92
N GLY A 282 -5.22 16.59 -7.29
CA GLY A 282 -5.04 17.50 -6.17
C GLY A 282 -5.03 16.76 -4.82
N SER A 283 -5.51 17.43 -3.76
CA SER A 283 -5.48 16.88 -2.40
C SER A 283 -6.56 15.83 -2.10
N SER A 284 -7.62 15.75 -2.93
CA SER A 284 -8.64 14.70 -2.80
C SER A 284 -8.06 13.36 -3.24
N TRP A 285 -8.13 12.35 -2.37
CA TRP A 285 -7.53 11.04 -2.61
C TRP A 285 -8.34 10.21 -3.62
N PHE A 286 -7.85 10.13 -4.86
CA PHE A 286 -8.33 9.20 -5.87
C PHE A 286 -7.15 8.77 -6.75
N LEU A 287 -6.98 7.47 -6.95
CA LEU A 287 -6.06 6.92 -7.96
C LEU A 287 -6.84 6.42 -9.17
N VAL A 288 -7.75 7.26 -9.67
CA VAL A 288 -8.76 6.88 -10.66
C VAL A 288 -8.58 7.63 -11.98
N CYS A 289 -8.48 6.87 -13.06
CA CYS A 289 -8.69 7.29 -14.43
C CYS A 289 -10.14 6.97 -14.83
N ASP A 290 -10.88 7.99 -15.24
CA ASP A 290 -12.25 7.89 -15.76
C ASP A 290 -12.27 7.76 -17.30
N GLN A 291 -11.11 7.57 -17.94
CA GLN A 291 -11.01 7.36 -19.38
C GLN A 291 -11.74 6.08 -19.77
N GLY A 292 -12.78 6.22 -20.60
CA GLY A 292 -13.57 5.08 -21.02
C GLY A 292 -14.43 4.49 -19.91
N LYS A 293 -14.84 5.24 -18.89
CA LYS A 293 -15.96 4.79 -18.07
C LYS A 293 -17.26 4.81 -18.86
N SER A 294 -18.09 3.79 -18.63
CA SER A 294 -19.44 3.65 -19.19
C SER A 294 -20.45 4.46 -18.39
#